data_AF-A0A959VR84-F1
#
_entry.id   AF-A0A959VR84-F1
#
_cell.length_a   1.000
_cell.length_b   1.000
_cell.length_c   1.000
_cell.angle_alpha   90.00
_cell.angle_beta   90.00
_cell.angle_gamma   90.00
#
_symmetry.space_group_name_H-M   'P 1'
#
loop_
_entity.id
_entity.type
_entity.pdbx_description
1 polymer ?
#
loop_
_entity_poly.entity_id
_entity_poly.type
_entity_poly.pdbx_seq_one_letter_code
_entity_poly.pdbx_strand_id
1 'polypeptide(L)'
;MTGERLTRWGLRYIALAYLALLLVIPLGYMMIETFSEGIQPVLDSITEPDSIAALKLTLLTVAIAVPLNTVFGIAAAHVVVRTKFRFKWAINALIDMPFAVSPVVIGLALVLVYGTGGWFGADLAAMGIQVIFSTP
;
A
#
# COMPACT_ATOMS: atom_id res chain seq x y z
N MET A 1 37.20 27.49 -4.13
CA MET A 1 36.23 26.67 -4.90
C MET A 1 36.31 25.15 -4.63
N THR A 2 37.31 24.65 -3.89
CA THR A 2 37.45 23.22 -3.52
C THR A 2 36.80 22.87 -2.17
N GLY A 3 36.77 23.80 -1.20
CA GLY A 3 36.17 23.59 0.13
C GLY A 3 34.66 23.31 0.12
N GLU A 4 33.88 24.05 -0.68
CA GLU A 4 32.42 23.85 -0.78
C GLU A 4 32.00 22.47 -1.27
N ARG A 5 32.81 21.84 -2.12
CA ARG A 5 32.51 20.48 -2.62
C ARG A 5 32.70 19.47 -1.50
N LEU A 6 33.83 19.51 -0.78
CA LEU A 6 34.09 18.61 0.35
C LEU A 6 33.02 18.70 1.43
N THR A 7 32.58 19.91 1.79
CA THR A 7 31.50 20.10 2.78
C THR A 7 30.17 19.53 2.28
N ARG A 8 29.82 19.72 1.00
CA ARG A 8 28.59 19.17 0.41
C ARG A 8 28.59 17.64 0.34
N TRP A 9 29.72 17.02 -0.01
CA TRP A 9 29.86 15.57 0.00
C TRP A 9 29.85 15.01 1.42
N GLY A 10 30.57 15.64 2.36
CA GLY A 10 30.57 15.26 3.78
C GLY A 10 29.17 15.30 4.40
N LEU A 11 28.42 16.38 4.18
CA LEU A 11 27.02 16.50 4.65
C LEU A 11 26.11 15.41 4.06
N ARG A 12 26.28 15.08 2.78
CA ARG A 12 25.51 14.00 2.13
C ARG A 12 25.84 12.64 2.73
N TYR A 13 27.12 12.32 2.93
CA TYR A 13 27.52 11.04 3.55
C TYR A 13 27.02 10.93 4.99
N ILE A 14 27.09 12.01 5.76
CA ILE A 14 26.55 12.04 7.13
C ILE A 14 25.03 11.86 7.12
N ALA A 15 24.30 12.55 6.25
CA ALA A 15 22.85 12.42 6.14
C ALA A 15 22.43 11.00 5.70
N LEU A 16 23.12 10.42 4.72
CA LEU A 16 22.88 9.05 4.27
C LEU A 16 23.23 8.02 5.35
N ALA A 17 24.34 8.21 6.07
CA ALA A 17 24.73 7.34 7.17
C ALA A 17 23.71 7.41 8.31
N TYR A 18 23.22 8.60 8.64
CA TYR A 18 22.17 8.78 9.64
C TYR A 18 20.86 8.09 9.23
N LEU A 19 20.40 8.30 7.98
CA LEU A 19 19.19 7.65 7.47
C LEU A 19 19.34 6.12 7.44
N ALA A 20 20.50 5.63 7.00
CA ALA A 20 20.80 4.20 6.99
C ALA A 20 20.79 3.64 8.41
N LEU A 21 21.40 4.33 9.38
CA LEU A 21 21.45 3.90 10.77
C LEU A 21 20.04 3.88 11.40
N LEU A 22 19.22 4.90 11.10
CA LEU A 22 17.84 4.98 11.55
C LEU A 22 16.96 3.83 11.02
N LEU A 23 17.22 3.34 9.80
CA LEU A 23 16.52 2.20 9.22
C LEU A 23 17.09 0.86 9.67
N VAL A 24 18.41 0.70 9.62
CA VAL A 24 19.10 -0.58 9.84
C VAL A 24 19.05 -1.01 11.30
N ILE A 25 19.15 -0.08 12.26
CA ILE A 25 19.08 -0.44 13.68
C ILE A 25 17.75 -1.12 14.05
N PRO A 26 16.56 -0.52 13.83
CA PRO A 26 15.30 -1.17 14.21
C PRO A 26 15.03 -2.43 13.38
N LEU A 27 15.34 -2.43 12.09
CA LEU A 27 15.19 -3.64 11.26
C LEU A 27 16.11 -4.76 11.75
N GLY A 28 17.36 -4.45 12.07
CA GLY A 28 18.31 -5.41 12.61
C GLY A 28 17.89 -5.93 13.98
N TYR A 29 17.37 -5.06 14.85
CA TYR A 29 16.82 -5.45 16.14
C TYR A 29 15.62 -6.40 15.97
N MET A 30 14.67 -6.07 15.09
CA MET A 30 13.54 -6.95 14.79
C MET A 30 14.00 -8.32 14.27
N MET A 31 15.03 -8.36 13.41
CA MET A 31 15.60 -9.62 12.93
C MET A 31 16.20 -10.44 14.08
N ILE A 32 17.02 -9.83 14.94
CA ILE A 32 17.62 -10.53 16.09
C ILE A 32 16.52 -11.06 17.02
N GLU A 33 15.52 -10.25 17.33
CA GLU A 33 14.39 -10.63 18.18
C GLU A 33 13.60 -11.80 17.57
N THR A 34 13.32 -11.74 16.26
CA THR A 34 12.58 -12.80 15.53
C THR A 34 13.29 -14.15 15.57
N PHE A 35 14.63 -14.16 15.56
CA PHE A 35 15.45 -15.39 15.59
C PHE A 35 16.01 -15.73 16.98
N SER A 36 15.66 -14.98 18.03
CA SER A 36 16.22 -15.12 19.37
C SER A 36 15.90 -16.48 20.01
N GLU A 37 14.71 -17.02 19.74
CA GLU A 37 14.25 -18.34 20.17
C GLU A 37 14.59 -19.47 19.16
N GLY A 38 15.42 -19.18 18.16
CA GLY A 38 15.82 -20.10 17.10
C GLY A 38 14.93 -20.03 15.85
N ILE A 39 15.10 -20.99 14.94
CA ILE A 39 14.39 -21.01 13.64
C ILE A 39 13.02 -21.69 13.76
N GLN A 40 12.82 -22.53 14.77
CA GLN A 40 11.59 -23.30 14.95
C GLN A 40 10.34 -22.41 15.10
N PRO A 41 10.32 -21.37 15.96
CA PRO A 41 9.15 -20.50 16.10
C PRO A 41 8.82 -19.72 14.82
N VAL A 42 9.83 -19.39 14.01
CA VAL A 42 9.64 -18.73 12.71
C VAL A 42 8.96 -19.66 11.72
N LEU A 43 9.40 -20.92 11.65
CA LEU A 43 8.78 -21.93 10.80
C LEU A 43 7.35 -22.23 11.24
N ASP A 44 7.13 -22.37 12.55
CA ASP A 44 5.80 -22.61 13.12
C ASP A 44 4.85 -21.44 12.78
N SER A 45 5.31 -20.19 12.92
CA SER A 45 4.53 -18.99 12.57
C SER A 45 4.16 -18.93 11.07
N ILE A 46 5.05 -19.37 10.17
CA ILE A 46 4.79 -19.38 8.73
C ILE A 46 3.86 -20.54 8.33
N THR A 47 3.96 -21.67 9.02
CA THR A 47 3.17 -22.88 8.74
C THR A 47 1.81 -22.91 9.44
N GLU A 48 1.56 -21.94 10.33
CA GLU A 48 0.26 -21.76 10.98
C GLU A 48 -0.86 -21.58 9.94
N PRO A 49 -2.02 -22.25 10.11
CA PRO A 49 -3.11 -22.19 9.15
C PRO A 49 -3.56 -20.76 8.80
N ASP A 50 -3.60 -19.88 9.80
CA ASP A 50 -4.03 -18.49 9.64
C ASP A 50 -3.02 -17.67 8.81
N SER A 51 -1.72 -17.86 9.04
CA SER A 51 -0.65 -17.26 8.25
C SER A 51 -0.73 -17.68 6.78
N ILE A 52 -0.96 -18.97 6.53
CA ILE A 52 -1.11 -19.49 5.16
C ILE A 52 -2.37 -18.93 4.49
N ALA A 53 -3.49 -18.85 5.22
CA ALA A 53 -4.74 -18.27 4.71
C ALA A 53 -4.54 -16.79 4.34
N ALA A 54 -3.92 -16.00 5.22
CA ALA A 54 -3.60 -14.60 4.98
C ALA A 54 -2.66 -14.41 3.78
N LEU A 55 -1.63 -15.25 3.64
CA LEU A 55 -0.72 -15.22 2.49
C LEU A 55 -1.44 -15.56 1.18
N LYS A 56 -2.30 -16.59 1.16
CA LYS A 56 -3.10 -16.95 -0.01
C LYS A 56 -4.06 -15.83 -0.41
N LEU A 57 -4.75 -15.23 0.55
CA LEU A 57 -5.65 -14.11 0.31
C LEU A 57 -4.89 -12.90 -0.26
N THR A 58 -3.72 -12.60 0.30
CA THR A 58 -2.86 -11.52 -0.20
C THR A 58 -2.40 -11.80 -1.63
N LEU A 59 -1.94 -13.02 -1.91
CA LEU A 59 -1.52 -13.41 -3.26
C LEU A 59 -2.67 -13.35 -4.27
N LEU A 60 -3.87 -13.82 -3.91
CA LEU A 60 -5.06 -13.73 -4.75
C LEU A 60 -5.42 -12.27 -5.03
N THR A 61 -5.39 -11.43 -3.98
CA THR A 61 -5.67 -10.00 -4.08
C THR A 61 -4.67 -9.32 -5.01
N VAL A 62 -3.37 -9.59 -4.86
CA VAL A 62 -2.31 -9.06 -5.74
C VAL A 62 -2.51 -9.54 -7.17
N ALA A 63 -2.80 -10.83 -7.38
CA ALA A 63 -2.99 -11.41 -8.70
C ALA A 63 -4.16 -10.78 -9.47
N ILE A 64 -5.19 -10.28 -8.78
CA ILE A 64 -6.33 -9.60 -9.40
C ILE A 64 -6.09 -8.09 -9.50
N ALA A 65 -5.67 -7.46 -8.40
CA ALA A 65 -5.53 -6.00 -8.31
C ALA A 65 -4.42 -5.46 -9.21
N VAL A 66 -3.27 -6.13 -9.32
CA VAL A 66 -2.14 -5.63 -10.11
C VAL A 66 -2.46 -5.58 -11.61
N PRO A 67 -2.99 -6.64 -12.26
CA PRO A 67 -3.36 -6.56 -13.66
C PRO A 67 -4.45 -5.52 -13.93
N LEU A 68 -5.49 -5.46 -13.08
CA LEU A 68 -6.55 -4.46 -13.23
C LEU A 68 -6.00 -3.04 -13.13
N ASN A 69 -5.21 -2.74 -12.09
CA ASN A 69 -4.57 -1.44 -11.92
C ASN A 69 -3.63 -1.11 -13.09
N THR A 70 -2.95 -2.11 -13.65
CA THR A 70 -2.07 -1.92 -14.80
C THR A 70 -2.87 -1.56 -16.06
N VAL A 71 -3.93 -2.30 -16.37
CA VAL A 71 -4.77 -2.05 -17.55
C VAL A 71 -5.46 -0.70 -17.46
N PHE A 72 -6.16 -0.43 -16.35
CA PHE A 72 -6.87 0.84 -16.16
C PHE A 72 -5.90 2.01 -16.00
N GLY A 73 -4.77 1.82 -15.31
CA GLY A 73 -3.75 2.83 -15.12
C GLY A 73 -3.09 3.23 -16.43
N ILE A 74 -2.72 2.26 -17.28
CA ILE A 74 -2.17 2.55 -18.62
C ILE A 74 -3.21 3.23 -19.50
N ALA A 75 -4.46 2.76 -19.48
CA ALA A 75 -5.54 3.38 -20.25
C ALA A 75 -5.78 4.85 -19.83
N ALA A 76 -5.87 5.11 -18.53
CA ALA A 76 -6.02 6.46 -17.98
C ALA A 76 -4.81 7.33 -18.32
N ALA A 77 -3.59 6.84 -18.11
CA ALA A 77 -2.36 7.56 -18.43
C ALA A 77 -2.29 7.91 -19.93
N HIS A 78 -2.68 6.97 -20.80
CA HIS A 78 -2.71 7.19 -22.24
C HIS A 78 -3.67 8.33 -22.62
N VAL A 79 -4.90 8.30 -22.09
CA VAL A 79 -5.92 9.33 -22.35
C VAL A 79 -5.46 10.70 -21.87
N VAL A 80 -4.92 10.77 -20.64
CA VAL A 80 -4.46 12.01 -20.00
C VAL A 80 -3.28 12.61 -20.76
N VAL A 81 -2.31 11.81 -21.20
CA VAL A 81 -1.11 12.31 -21.89
C VAL A 81 -1.42 12.71 -23.33
N ARG A 82 -2.19 11.90 -24.07
CA ARG A 82 -2.40 12.10 -25.52
C ARG A 82 -3.50 13.08 -25.86
N THR A 83 -4.42 13.37 -24.94
CA THR A 83 -5.62 14.16 -25.28
C THR A 83 -5.68 15.48 -24.52
N LYS A 84 -5.99 16.55 -25.25
CA LYS A 84 -6.17 17.90 -24.71
C LYS A 84 -7.66 18.16 -24.46
N PHE A 85 -8.20 17.66 -23.34
CA PHE A 85 -9.58 17.91 -22.93
C PHE A 85 -9.68 19.06 -21.92
N ARG A 86 -10.80 19.81 -21.96
CA ARG A 86 -11.08 20.93 -21.05
C ARG A 86 -11.17 20.52 -19.57
N PHE A 87 -11.53 19.27 -19.27
CA PHE A 87 -11.67 18.73 -17.90
C PHE A 87 -10.52 17.83 -17.46
N LYS A 88 -9.35 17.91 -18.12
CA LYS A 88 -8.16 17.12 -17.76
C LYS A 88 -7.74 17.34 -16.29
N TRP A 89 -7.90 18.55 -15.76
CA TRP A 89 -7.59 18.87 -14.37
C TRP A 89 -8.44 18.07 -13.37
N ALA A 90 -9.72 17.81 -13.69
CA ALA A 90 -10.62 17.06 -12.82
C ALA A 90 -10.26 15.57 -12.78
N ILE A 91 -9.87 14.99 -13.93
CA ILE A 91 -9.39 13.59 -14.00
C ILE A 91 -8.09 13.44 -13.21
N ASN A 92 -7.13 14.35 -13.39
CA ASN A 92 -5.88 14.34 -12.62
C ASN A 92 -6.16 14.44 -11.12
N ALA A 93 -7.03 15.38 -10.70
CA ALA A 93 -7.39 15.53 -9.30
C ALA A 93 -8.06 14.26 -8.73
N LEU A 94 -8.90 13.57 -9.50
CA LEU A 94 -9.52 12.31 -9.07
C LEU A 94 -8.50 11.18 -8.91
N ILE A 95 -7.52 11.09 -9.80
CA ILE A 95 -6.43 10.09 -9.74
C ILE A 95 -5.51 10.38 -8.55
N ASP A 96 -5.22 11.65 -8.26
CA ASP A 96 -4.30 12.06 -7.20
C ASP A 96 -4.99 12.13 -5.81
N MET A 97 -6.33 12.25 -5.78
CA MET A 97 -7.14 12.33 -4.56
C MET A 97 -6.79 11.23 -3.53
N PRO A 98 -6.76 9.93 -3.86
CA PRO A 98 -6.46 8.89 -2.87
C PRO A 98 -5.06 9.02 -2.25
N PHE A 99 -4.10 9.66 -2.93
CA PHE A 99 -2.77 9.91 -2.36
C PHE A 99 -2.73 11.12 -1.43
N ALA A 100 -3.64 12.08 -1.63
CA ALA A 100 -3.76 13.25 -0.76
C ALA A 100 -4.57 12.97 0.51
N VAL A 101 -5.44 11.96 0.48
CA VAL A 101 -6.32 11.58 1.60
C VAL A 101 -5.64 10.55 2.48
N SER A 102 -5.78 10.70 3.81
CA SER A 102 -5.25 9.72 4.77
C SER A 102 -5.87 8.33 4.54
N PRO A 103 -5.07 7.24 4.61
CA PRO A 103 -5.58 5.88 4.46
C PRO A 103 -6.76 5.56 5.40
N VAL A 104 -6.76 6.14 6.60
CA VAL A 104 -7.85 5.96 7.58
C VAL A 104 -9.17 6.53 7.07
N VAL A 105 -9.12 7.70 6.42
CA VAL A 105 -10.31 8.35 5.85
C VAL A 105 -10.84 7.57 4.65
N ILE A 106 -9.94 7.01 3.84
CA ILE A 106 -10.33 6.12 2.72
C ILE A 106 -11.04 4.88 3.28
N GLY A 107 -10.51 4.28 4.34
CA GLY A 107 -11.15 3.16 5.02
C GLY A 107 -12.57 3.50 5.50
N LEU A 108 -12.74 4.65 6.16
CA LEU A 108 -14.06 5.10 6.60
C LEU A 108 -15.00 5.38 5.42
N ALA A 109 -14.51 6.03 4.36
CA ALA A 109 -15.30 6.29 3.16
C ALA A 109 -15.81 4.99 2.52
N LEU A 110 -14.96 3.96 2.42
CA LEU A 110 -15.36 2.63 1.95
C LEU A 110 -16.42 2.02 2.86
N VAL A 111 -16.30 2.15 4.18
CA VAL A 111 -17.32 1.70 5.15
C VAL A 111 -18.65 2.42 4.96
N LEU A 112 -18.63 3.73 4.74
CA LEU A 112 -19.86 4.51 4.54
C LEU A 112 -20.55 4.19 3.21
N VAL A 113 -19.79 3.83 2.18
CA VAL A 113 -20.32 3.55 0.84
C VAL A 113 -20.80 2.09 0.72
N TYR A 114 -20.00 1.14 1.23
CA TYR A 114 -20.21 -0.31 1.06
C TYR A 114 -20.67 -1.03 2.34
N GLY A 115 -20.77 -0.33 3.47
CA GLY A 115 -21.33 -0.90 4.71
C GLY A 115 -22.84 -1.10 4.62
N THR A 116 -23.40 -1.88 5.53
CA THR A 116 -24.84 -2.29 5.50
C THR A 116 -25.84 -1.14 5.48
N GLY A 117 -25.48 0.04 5.99
CA GLY A 117 -26.28 1.28 5.91
C GLY A 117 -25.85 2.25 4.82
N GLY A 118 -24.93 1.86 3.94
CA GLY A 118 -24.36 2.69 2.88
C GLY A 118 -25.16 2.67 1.58
N TRP A 119 -24.75 3.52 0.63
CA TRP A 119 -25.43 3.67 -0.67
C TRP A 119 -25.48 2.38 -1.49
N PHE A 120 -24.45 1.54 -1.40
CA PHE A 120 -24.38 0.29 -2.15
C PHE A 120 -24.48 -0.96 -1.27
N GLY A 121 -24.30 -0.84 0.05
CA GLY A 121 -24.24 -2.02 0.91
C GLY A 121 -25.56 -2.77 1.07
N ALA A 122 -26.71 -2.09 1.02
CA ALA A 122 -28.02 -2.76 1.09
C ALA A 122 -28.31 -3.61 -0.17
N ASP A 123 -28.02 -3.08 -1.36
CA ASP A 123 -28.22 -3.78 -2.63
C ASP A 123 -27.22 -4.93 -2.81
N LEU A 124 -25.96 -4.74 -2.43
CA LEU A 124 -24.94 -5.81 -2.45
C LEU A 124 -25.23 -6.90 -1.41
N ALA A 125 -25.73 -6.54 -0.23
CA ALA A 125 -26.18 -7.51 0.77
C ALA A 125 -27.39 -8.32 0.27
N ALA A 126 -28.32 -7.69 -0.45
CA ALA A 126 -29.46 -8.38 -1.08
C ALA A 126 -29.02 -9.38 -2.18
N MET A 127 -27.90 -9.10 -2.86
CA MET A 127 -27.27 -10.01 -3.82
C MET A 127 -26.33 -11.06 -3.17
N GLY A 128 -26.25 -11.09 -1.83
CA GLY A 128 -25.40 -12.03 -1.08
C GLY A 128 -23.90 -11.72 -1.11
N ILE A 129 -23.50 -10.54 -1.59
CA ILE A 129 -22.11 -10.10 -1.68
C ILE A 129 -21.81 -9.19 -0.50
N GLN A 130 -21.15 -9.73 0.53
CA GLN A 130 -20.63 -8.93 1.64
C GLN A 130 -19.26 -8.36 1.26
N VAL A 131 -19.18 -7.03 1.16
CA VAL A 131 -17.93 -6.32 0.80
C VAL A 131 -17.11 -5.98 2.05
N ILE A 132 -17.78 -5.76 3.17
CA ILE A 132 -17.15 -5.38 4.44
C ILE A 132 -17.50 -6.45 5.46
N PHE A 133 -16.47 -7.00 6.11
CA PHE A 133 -16.55 -8.15 7.01
C PHE A 133 -16.89 -9.50 6.35
N SER A 134 -16.64 -9.68 5.05
CA SER A 134 -16.57 -11.06 4.51
C SER A 134 -15.44 -11.78 5.23
N THR A 135 -15.77 -12.93 5.83
CA THR A 135 -14.86 -13.74 6.66
C THR A 135 -13.49 -13.97 5.99
N PRO A 136 -12.39 -14.05 6.76
CA PRO A 136 -11.12 -14.54 6.24
C PRO A 136 -11.24 -15.99 5.74
#